data_AF-F4XC44-F1
#
_entry.id   AF-F4XC44-F1
#
_cell.length_a   1.000
_cell.length_b   1.000
_cell.length_c   1.000
_cell.angle_alpha   90.00
_cell.angle_beta   90.00
_cell.angle_gamma   90.00
#
_symmetry.space_group_name_H-M   'P 1'
#
loop_
_entity.id
_entity.type
_entity.pdbx_description
1 polymer ?
#
loop_
_entity_poly.entity_id
_entity_poly.type
_entity_poly.pdbx_seq_one_letter_code
_entity_poly.pdbx_strand_id
1 'polypeptide(L)'
;MDRRQQKTRTAIFSAFTSLLAEKSYSKITVQEIIDAANVGRTTFYAHFETKDDLLKELCEELFGHIIGSAMDCTHTHGLYSDGSAPESVFCHLLQHLQENDKNIIALLSCESSEMFLRFFKDSLNELVRSQFINQNRKANTDIPEDFLINHISGSFVEMALWWIKGHRKQTPEDLDRYFRAVIEPII
;
A
#
# COMPACT_ATOMS: atom_id res chain seq x y z
N MET A 1 -7.43 -23.82 -0.68
CA MET A 1 -7.17 -23.53 -2.11
C MET A 1 -6.28 -24.63 -2.66
N ASP A 2 -6.56 -25.14 -3.86
CA ASP A 2 -5.76 -26.22 -4.48
C ASP A 2 -4.35 -25.69 -4.83
N ARG A 3 -3.31 -26.50 -4.63
CA ARG A 3 -1.92 -26.17 -4.99
C ARG A 3 -1.79 -25.79 -6.47
N ARG A 4 -2.64 -26.35 -7.34
CA ARG A 4 -2.69 -25.99 -8.77
C ARG A 4 -3.26 -24.59 -8.99
N GLN A 5 -4.33 -24.23 -8.27
CA GLN A 5 -4.93 -22.90 -8.33
C GLN A 5 -3.95 -21.83 -7.84
N GLN A 6 -3.22 -22.09 -6.76
CA GLN A 6 -2.21 -21.15 -6.26
C GLN A 6 -1.11 -20.89 -7.30
N LYS A 7 -0.57 -21.96 -7.93
CA LYS A 7 0.46 -21.82 -8.96
C LYS A 7 0.00 -20.98 -10.14
N THR A 8 -1.22 -21.19 -10.61
CA THR A 8 -1.81 -20.41 -11.71
C THR A 8 -1.97 -18.94 -11.32
N ARG A 9 -2.47 -18.67 -10.11
CA ARG A 9 -2.63 -17.31 -9.60
C ARG A 9 -1.28 -16.59 -9.51
N THR A 10 -0.24 -17.23 -8.97
CA THR A 10 1.12 -16.68 -8.93
C THR A 10 1.70 -16.41 -10.32
N ALA A 11 1.46 -17.29 -11.29
CA ALA A 11 1.92 -17.09 -12.67
C ALA A 11 1.26 -15.85 -13.31
N ILE A 12 -0.05 -15.68 -13.11
CA ILE A 12 -0.80 -14.51 -13.59
C ILE A 12 -0.27 -13.22 -12.93
N PHE A 13 -0.07 -13.21 -11.61
CA PHE A 13 0.50 -12.05 -10.91
C PHE A 13 1.90 -11.67 -11.40
N SER A 14 2.78 -12.65 -11.56
CA SER A 14 4.15 -12.42 -12.04
C SER A 14 4.17 -11.84 -13.45
N ALA A 15 3.36 -12.39 -14.35
CA ALA A 15 3.20 -11.89 -15.71
C ALA A 15 2.67 -10.46 -15.74
N PHE A 16 1.62 -10.18 -14.96
CA PHE A 16 1.02 -8.86 -14.89
C PHE A 16 1.97 -7.81 -14.29
N THR A 17 2.69 -8.16 -13.22
CA THR A 17 3.71 -7.28 -12.61
C THR A 17 4.85 -6.97 -13.57
N SER A 18 5.30 -7.96 -14.35
CA SER A 18 6.33 -7.76 -15.37
C SER A 18 5.85 -6.79 -16.47
N LEU A 19 4.60 -6.96 -16.92
CA LEU A 19 4.00 -6.06 -17.92
C LEU A 19 3.83 -4.63 -17.37
N LEU A 20 3.48 -4.47 -16.09
CA LEU A 20 3.39 -3.17 -15.42
C LEU A 20 4.74 -2.45 -15.33
N ALA A 21 5.84 -3.19 -15.23
CA ALA A 21 7.18 -2.61 -15.24
C ALA A 21 7.60 -2.09 -16.63
N GLU A 22 6.99 -2.61 -17.70
CA GLU A 22 7.33 -2.26 -19.09
C GLU A 22 6.41 -1.20 -19.70
N LYS A 23 5.11 -1.19 -19.33
CA LYS A 23 4.11 -0.30 -19.92
C LYS A 23 2.97 0.02 -18.97
N SER A 24 2.29 1.12 -19.27
CA SER A 24 1.13 1.58 -18.52
C SER A 24 0.01 0.54 -18.49
N TYR A 25 -0.63 0.38 -17.33
CA TYR A 25 -1.79 -0.48 -17.10
C TYR A 25 -2.89 -0.35 -18.16
N SER A 26 -3.20 0.88 -18.59
CA SER A 26 -4.21 1.16 -19.63
C SER A 26 -3.91 0.44 -20.96
N LYS A 27 -2.63 0.22 -21.27
CA LYS A 27 -2.15 -0.46 -22.48
C LYS A 27 -2.01 -1.97 -22.34
N ILE A 28 -2.07 -2.51 -21.12
CA ILE A 28 -1.99 -3.95 -20.87
C ILE A 28 -3.33 -4.60 -21.21
N THR A 29 -3.33 -5.65 -22.03
CA THR A 29 -4.52 -6.43 -22.35
C THR A 29 -4.55 -7.75 -21.59
N VAL A 30 -5.75 -8.32 -21.40
CA VAL A 30 -5.89 -9.68 -20.84
C VAL A 30 -5.14 -10.70 -21.69
N GLN A 31 -5.10 -10.51 -23.01
CA GLN A 31 -4.39 -11.40 -23.93
C GLN A 31 -2.88 -11.45 -23.63
N GLU A 32 -2.25 -10.29 -23.46
CA GLU A 32 -0.81 -10.24 -23.13
C GLU A 32 -0.51 -10.86 -21.77
N ILE A 33 -1.41 -10.71 -20.79
CA ILE A 33 -1.26 -11.32 -19.47
C ILE A 33 -1.31 -12.85 -19.58
N ILE A 34 -2.30 -13.41 -20.30
CA ILE A 34 -2.43 -14.86 -20.41
C ILE A 34 -1.31 -15.49 -21.25
N ASP A 35 -0.82 -14.78 -22.26
CA ASP A 35 0.32 -15.21 -23.07
C ASP A 35 1.61 -15.24 -22.23
N ALA A 36 1.87 -14.18 -21.45
CA ALA A 36 3.03 -14.11 -20.57
C ALA A 36 2.95 -15.09 -19.39
N ALA A 37 1.75 -15.35 -18.86
CA ALA A 37 1.52 -16.32 -17.78
C ALA A 37 1.47 -17.77 -18.26
N ASN A 38 1.41 -17.99 -19.58
CA ASN A 38 1.19 -19.30 -20.21
C ASN A 38 -0.06 -20.03 -19.66
N VAL A 39 -1.19 -19.33 -19.65
CA VAL A 39 -2.49 -19.86 -19.19
C VAL A 39 -3.58 -19.65 -20.25
N GLY A 40 -4.64 -20.46 -20.18
CA GLY A 40 -5.81 -20.26 -21.05
C GLY A 40 -6.68 -19.09 -20.62
N ARG A 41 -7.41 -18.48 -21.55
CA ARG A 41 -8.37 -17.39 -21.26
C ARG A 41 -9.45 -17.80 -20.25
N THR A 42 -10.00 -19.02 -20.38
CA THR A 42 -10.96 -19.56 -19.41
C THR A 42 -10.34 -19.72 -18.02
N THR A 43 -9.05 -20.07 -17.96
CA THR A 43 -8.31 -20.18 -16.71
C THR A 43 -8.15 -18.80 -16.05
N PHE A 44 -7.81 -17.77 -16.82
CA PHE A 44 -7.75 -16.40 -16.30
C PHE A 44 -9.09 -15.98 -15.67
N TYR A 45 -10.19 -16.12 -16.39
CA TYR A 45 -11.51 -15.71 -15.90
C TYR A 45 -12.07 -16.58 -14.77
N ALA A 46 -11.52 -17.78 -14.56
CA ALA A 46 -11.82 -18.58 -13.37
C ALA A 46 -11.13 -18.05 -12.10
N HIS A 47 -10.12 -17.18 -12.25
CA HIS A 47 -9.38 -16.57 -11.15
C HIS A 47 -9.68 -15.08 -10.98
N PHE A 48 -9.92 -14.35 -12.07
CA PHE A 48 -10.10 -12.90 -12.09
C PHE A 48 -11.19 -12.53 -13.10
N GLU A 49 -12.27 -11.87 -12.66
CA GLU A 49 -13.36 -11.48 -13.56
C GLU A 49 -12.90 -10.42 -14.58
N THR A 50 -12.01 -9.52 -14.14
CA THR A 50 -11.45 -8.45 -14.97
C THR A 50 -9.97 -8.21 -14.70
N LYS A 51 -9.34 -7.41 -15.57
CA LYS A 51 -7.98 -6.88 -15.34
C LYS A 51 -7.96 -5.92 -14.14
N ASP A 52 -9.09 -5.27 -13.81
CA ASP A 52 -9.19 -4.38 -12.65
C ASP A 52 -9.17 -5.20 -11.35
N ASP A 53 -9.84 -6.37 -11.32
CA ASP A 53 -9.81 -7.27 -10.16
C ASP A 53 -8.40 -7.79 -9.89
N LEU A 54 -7.66 -8.14 -10.95
CA LEU A 54 -6.25 -8.54 -10.83
C LEU A 54 -5.39 -7.41 -10.26
N LEU A 55 -5.61 -6.16 -10.69
CA LEU A 55 -4.89 -5.01 -10.14
C LEU A 55 -5.24 -4.76 -8.68
N LYS A 56 -6.53 -4.88 -8.33
CA LYS A 56 -7.01 -4.74 -6.95
C LYS A 56 -6.33 -5.77 -6.05
N GLU A 57 -6.39 -7.05 -6.41
CA GLU A 57 -5.78 -8.09 -5.58
C GLU A 57 -4.25 -7.93 -5.49
N LEU A 58 -3.58 -7.46 -6.56
CA LEU A 58 -2.15 -7.15 -6.52
C LEU A 58 -1.86 -6.04 -5.50
N CYS A 59 -2.69 -5.00 -5.46
CA CYS A 59 -2.57 -3.92 -4.47
C CYS A 59 -2.79 -4.47 -3.05
N GLU A 60 -3.83 -5.29 -2.85
CA GLU A 60 -4.12 -5.90 -1.55
C GLU A 60 -2.97 -6.81 -1.07
N GLU A 61 -2.33 -7.57 -1.95
CA GLU A 61 -1.18 -8.41 -1.59
C GLU A 61 0.06 -7.57 -1.22
N LEU A 62 0.36 -6.53 -2.01
CA LEU A 62 1.47 -5.61 -1.76
C LEU A 62 1.27 -4.85 -0.45
N PHE A 63 0.13 -4.21 -0.27
CA PHE A 63 -0.17 -3.45 0.95
C PHE A 63 -0.40 -4.35 2.15
N GLY A 64 -1.00 -5.52 1.96
CA GLY A 64 -1.14 -6.52 3.01
C GLY A 64 0.21 -6.99 3.56
N HIS A 65 1.21 -7.20 2.70
CA HIS A 65 2.56 -7.52 3.14
C HIS A 65 3.22 -6.35 3.88
N ILE A 66 3.14 -5.14 3.31
CA ILE A 66 3.72 -3.92 3.89
C ILE A 66 3.10 -3.63 5.27
N ILE A 67 1.77 -3.66 5.37
CA ILE A 67 1.03 -3.41 6.61
C ILE A 67 1.22 -4.56 7.61
N GLY A 68 1.12 -5.80 7.17
CA GLY A 68 1.33 -6.98 8.03
C GLY A 68 2.72 -6.96 8.66
N SER A 69 3.75 -6.70 7.86
CA SER A 69 5.12 -6.55 8.39
C SER A 69 5.25 -5.38 9.37
N ALA A 70 4.56 -4.25 9.10
CA ALA A 70 4.55 -3.12 10.01
C ALA A 70 3.88 -3.47 11.35
N MET A 71 2.78 -4.23 11.33
CA MET A 71 2.07 -4.65 12.54
C MET A 71 2.86 -5.68 13.36
N ASP A 72 3.54 -6.63 12.69
CA ASP A 72 4.37 -7.64 13.34
C ASP A 72 5.67 -7.04 13.94
N CYS A 73 6.24 -6.01 13.32
CA CYS A 73 7.40 -5.29 13.85
C CYS A 73 7.04 -4.32 14.99
N THR A 74 5.78 -3.89 15.07
CA THR A 74 5.30 -2.86 16.04
C THR A 74 4.57 -3.43 17.24
N HIS A 75 4.85 -4.68 17.64
CA HIS A 75 4.17 -5.41 18.73
C HIS A 75 4.01 -4.68 20.08
N THR A 76 4.45 -3.43 20.29
CA THR A 76 4.18 -2.69 21.53
C THR A 76 3.84 -1.18 21.48
N HIS A 77 3.83 -0.40 20.39
CA HIS A 77 3.81 1.09 20.57
C HIS A 77 2.88 2.01 19.73
N GLY A 78 2.11 1.53 18.76
CA GLY A 78 1.07 2.35 18.12
C GLY A 78 1.58 3.49 17.22
N LEU A 79 0.80 4.57 17.03
CA LEU A 79 1.13 5.74 16.18
C LEU A 79 2.28 6.62 16.73
N TYR A 80 2.80 6.30 17.92
CA TYR A 80 3.81 7.09 18.64
C TYR A 80 5.01 6.23 19.02
N SER A 81 6.20 6.78 18.90
CA SER A 81 7.38 6.25 19.61
C SER A 81 7.43 6.97 20.96
N ASP A 82 7.00 6.30 22.04
CA ASP A 82 7.58 6.58 23.35
C ASP A 82 9.07 6.32 23.18
N GLY A 83 9.92 7.31 23.49
CA GLY A 83 11.31 7.47 23.00
C GLY A 83 12.31 6.34 23.31
N SER A 84 11.83 5.14 23.66
CA SER A 84 12.55 3.89 23.81
C SER A 84 12.19 2.80 22.77
N ALA A 85 11.24 3.02 21.84
CA ALA A 85 10.79 2.02 20.87
C ALA A 85 11.31 2.27 19.44
N PRO A 86 11.67 1.21 18.68
CA PRO A 86 12.09 1.32 17.29
C PRO A 86 10.90 1.80 16.44
N GLU A 87 11.19 2.76 15.54
CA GLU A 87 10.45 3.26 14.38
C GLU A 87 8.91 3.15 14.33
N SER A 88 8.22 4.27 14.04
CA SER A 88 6.76 4.31 13.92
C SER A 88 6.24 3.41 12.77
N VAL A 89 4.94 3.06 12.81
CA VAL A 89 4.28 2.39 11.68
C VAL A 89 4.49 3.13 10.36
N PHE A 90 4.49 4.47 10.36
CA PHE A 90 4.71 5.29 9.18
C PHE A 90 6.16 5.22 8.67
N CYS A 91 7.14 5.18 9.58
CA CYS A 91 8.54 5.01 9.22
C CYS A 91 8.77 3.66 8.52
N HIS A 92 8.22 2.58 9.07
CA HIS A 92 8.32 1.25 8.48
C HIS A 92 7.67 1.21 7.08
N LEU A 93 6.49 1.80 6.91
CA LEU A 93 5.85 1.94 5.61
C LEU A 93 6.76 2.69 4.61
N LEU A 94 7.38 3.80 5.03
CA LEU A 94 8.29 4.58 4.19
C LEU A 94 9.56 3.80 3.82
N GLN A 95 10.10 2.98 4.71
CA GLN A 95 11.24 2.10 4.42
C GLN A 95 10.87 1.03 3.39
N HIS A 96 9.69 0.41 3.51
CA HIS A 96 9.20 -0.53 2.49
C HIS A 96 9.01 0.13 1.13
N LEU A 97 8.50 1.37 1.10
CA LEU A 97 8.40 2.17 -0.13
C LEU A 97 9.79 2.55 -0.68
N GLN A 98 10.80 2.70 0.18
CA GLN A 98 12.17 2.95 -0.23
C GLN A 98 12.84 1.71 -0.85
N GLU A 99 12.69 0.54 -0.21
CA GLU A 99 13.35 -0.70 -0.61
C GLU A 99 12.70 -1.35 -1.84
N ASN A 100 11.40 -1.14 -2.08
CA ASN A 100 10.66 -1.75 -3.19
C ASN A 100 10.71 -0.91 -4.48
N ASP A 101 11.84 -0.97 -5.18
CA ASP A 101 12.25 0.05 -6.14
C ASP A 101 11.77 -0.12 -7.61
N LYS A 102 10.86 -1.06 -7.92
CA LYS A 102 10.36 -1.21 -9.31
C LYS A 102 8.85 -1.34 -9.44
N ASN A 103 8.23 -2.24 -8.71
CA ASN A 103 6.80 -2.53 -8.89
C ASN A 103 5.93 -1.39 -8.34
N ILE A 104 6.26 -0.87 -7.15
CA ILE A 104 5.51 0.23 -6.52
C ILE A 104 5.71 1.53 -7.30
N ILE A 105 6.95 1.83 -7.72
CA ILE A 105 7.25 3.02 -8.53
C ILE A 105 6.55 2.95 -9.89
N ALA A 106 6.56 1.79 -10.56
CA ALA A 106 5.85 1.60 -11.83
C ALA A 106 4.33 1.79 -11.67
N LEU A 107 3.74 1.27 -10.59
CA LEU A 107 2.32 1.46 -10.27
C LEU A 107 1.97 2.92 -9.97
N LEU A 108 2.81 3.62 -9.18
CA LEU A 108 2.63 5.04 -8.84
C LEU A 108 2.90 6.00 -9.99
N SER A 109 3.74 5.59 -10.96
CA SER A 109 4.09 6.39 -12.14
C SER A 109 3.16 6.15 -13.33
N CYS A 110 2.22 5.22 -13.21
CA CYS A 110 1.27 4.89 -14.26
C CYS A 110 0.10 5.89 -14.30
N GLU A 111 -0.50 6.05 -15.48
CA GLU A 111 -1.79 6.75 -15.72
C GLU A 111 -2.94 6.19 -14.86
N SER A 112 -2.76 5.01 -14.26
CA SER A 112 -3.70 4.33 -13.36
C SER A 112 -3.35 4.48 -11.87
N SER A 113 -2.43 5.41 -11.56
CA SER A 113 -2.04 5.76 -10.19
C SER A 113 -3.22 6.11 -9.30
N GLU A 114 -4.31 6.67 -9.84
CA GLU A 114 -5.51 6.98 -9.06
C GLU A 114 -6.14 5.75 -8.39
N MET A 115 -6.20 4.61 -9.11
CA MET A 115 -6.77 3.39 -8.55
C MET A 115 -5.85 2.79 -7.49
N PHE A 116 -4.53 2.78 -7.76
CA PHE A 116 -3.53 2.33 -6.80
C PHE A 116 -3.52 3.19 -5.53
N LEU A 117 -3.52 4.51 -5.67
CA LEU A 117 -3.54 5.46 -4.54
C LEU A 117 -4.82 5.35 -3.73
N ARG A 118 -5.96 5.06 -4.38
CA ARG A 118 -7.22 4.78 -3.68
C ARG A 118 -7.09 3.54 -2.82
N PHE A 119 -6.62 2.42 -3.38
CA PHE A 119 -6.40 1.19 -2.60
C PHE A 119 -5.39 1.40 -1.48
N PHE A 120 -4.30 2.13 -1.73
CA PHE A 120 -3.31 2.45 -0.71
C PHE A 120 -3.95 3.22 0.46
N LYS A 121 -4.72 4.26 0.14
CA LYS A 121 -5.42 5.08 1.12
C LYS A 121 -6.43 4.25 1.91
N ASP A 122 -7.18 3.37 1.26
CA ASP A 122 -8.16 2.50 1.92
C ASP A 122 -7.47 1.52 2.88
N SER A 123 -6.36 0.90 2.47
CA SER A 123 -5.56 0.04 3.35
C SER A 123 -4.96 0.81 4.55
N LEU A 124 -4.52 2.05 4.34
CA LEU A 124 -4.05 2.91 5.42
C LEU A 124 -5.18 3.33 6.36
N ASN A 125 -6.38 3.60 5.85
CA ASN A 125 -7.53 3.92 6.69
C ASN A 125 -7.82 2.78 7.68
N GLU A 126 -7.81 1.54 7.20
CA GLU A 126 -8.00 0.36 8.06
C GLU A 126 -6.89 0.23 9.12
N LEU A 127 -5.64 0.44 8.71
CA LEU A 127 -4.50 0.43 9.64
C LEU A 127 -4.62 1.51 10.71
N VAL A 128 -4.84 2.77 10.32
CA VAL A 128 -4.97 3.90 11.24
C VAL A 128 -6.16 3.68 12.18
N ARG A 129 -7.32 3.23 11.67
CA ARG A 129 -8.49 2.88 12.48
C ARG A 129 -8.15 1.84 13.54
N SER A 130 -7.44 0.77 13.16
CA SER A 130 -7.03 -0.28 14.11
C SER A 130 -6.18 0.26 15.27
N GLN A 131 -5.36 1.28 15.00
CA GLN A 131 -4.52 1.93 16.00
C GLN A 131 -5.33 2.83 16.96
N PHE A 132 -6.37 3.51 16.47
CA PHE A 132 -7.29 4.30 17.32
C PHE A 132 -8.09 3.41 18.28
N ILE A 133 -8.63 2.28 17.78
CA ILE A 133 -9.43 1.34 18.58
C ILE A 133 -8.58 0.72 19.70
N ASN A 134 -7.34 0.32 19.40
CA ASN A 134 -6.48 -0.38 20.36
C ASN A 134 -5.91 0.52 21.46
N GLN A 135 -5.78 1.83 21.23
CA GLN A 135 -5.13 2.73 22.19
C GLN A 135 -6.05 3.29 23.29
N ASN A 136 -7.36 3.00 23.28
CA ASN A 136 -8.32 3.42 24.33
C ASN A 136 -8.18 4.89 24.78
N ARG A 137 -7.65 5.76 23.92
CA ARG A 137 -7.41 7.16 24.23
C ARG A 137 -8.67 7.93 23.91
N LYS A 138 -9.17 8.67 24.90
CA LYS A 138 -10.01 9.84 24.68
C LYS A 138 -9.18 10.85 23.87
N ALA A 139 -9.13 10.69 22.55
CA ALA A 139 -8.68 11.74 21.65
C ALA A 139 -9.53 12.99 21.90
N ASN A 140 -8.99 14.17 21.55
CA ASN A 140 -9.73 15.43 21.58
C ASN A 140 -11.18 15.21 21.11
N THR A 141 -12.13 15.42 22.03
CA THR A 141 -13.52 14.95 21.90
C THR A 141 -14.33 15.74 20.87
N ASP A 142 -13.70 16.72 20.22
CA ASP A 142 -14.33 17.67 19.31
C ASP A 142 -14.19 17.29 17.82
N ILE A 143 -13.32 16.34 17.46
CA ILE A 143 -13.08 15.95 16.07
C ILE A 143 -13.60 14.52 15.81
N PRO A 144 -14.47 14.32 14.81
CA PRO A 144 -14.92 12.99 14.40
C PRO A 144 -13.78 12.05 13.98
N GLU A 145 -13.86 10.79 14.40
CA GLU A 145 -12.82 9.76 14.13
C GLU A 145 -12.60 9.55 12.62
N ASP A 146 -13.68 9.51 11.84
CA ASP A 146 -13.63 9.35 10.38
C ASP A 146 -12.90 10.50 9.69
N PHE A 147 -13.06 11.73 10.21
CA PHE A 147 -12.30 12.88 9.74
C PHE A 147 -10.80 12.70 10.02
N LEU A 148 -10.43 12.30 11.24
CA LEU A 148 -9.02 12.07 11.63
C LEU A 148 -8.38 10.97 10.76
N ILE A 149 -9.06 9.82 10.61
CA ILE A 149 -8.58 8.71 9.78
C ILE A 149 -8.37 9.18 8.35
N ASN A 150 -9.38 9.83 7.75
CA ASN A 150 -9.26 10.31 6.37
C ASN A 150 -8.15 11.36 6.20
N HIS A 151 -7.98 12.26 7.18
CA HIS A 151 -6.95 13.29 7.16
C HIS A 151 -5.54 12.70 7.28
N ILE A 152 -5.30 11.83 8.26
CA ILE A 152 -4.01 11.18 8.50
C ILE A 152 -3.64 10.30 7.29
N SER A 153 -4.54 9.42 6.84
CA SER A 153 -4.25 8.55 5.68
C SER A 153 -4.06 9.36 4.40
N GLY A 154 -4.92 10.36 4.15
CA GLY A 154 -4.83 11.19 2.95
C GLY A 154 -3.54 12.00 2.88
N SER A 155 -3.16 12.65 3.98
CA SER A 155 -1.91 13.42 4.06
C SER A 155 -0.67 12.54 3.93
N PHE A 156 -0.68 11.34 4.51
CA PHE A 156 0.42 10.38 4.35
C PHE A 156 0.57 9.92 2.90
N VAL A 157 -0.52 9.52 2.24
CA VAL A 157 -0.49 9.08 0.82
C VAL A 157 0.05 10.19 -0.08
N GLU A 158 -0.41 11.43 0.11
CA GLU A 158 0.04 12.56 -0.69
C GLU A 158 1.51 12.89 -0.45
N MET A 159 1.96 12.86 0.81
CA MET A 159 3.36 13.05 1.17
C MET A 159 4.25 11.96 0.55
N ALA A 160 3.85 10.69 0.64
CA ALA A 160 4.60 9.57 0.07
C ALA A 160 4.70 9.70 -1.47
N LEU A 161 3.59 10.06 -2.13
CA LEU A 161 3.58 10.31 -3.57
C LEU A 161 4.51 11.45 -3.98
N TRP A 162 4.46 12.57 -3.25
CA TRP A 162 5.34 13.72 -3.46
C TRP A 162 6.81 13.33 -3.28
N TRP A 163 7.14 12.57 -2.24
CA TRP A 163 8.50 12.12 -1.95
C TRP A 163 9.05 11.21 -3.06
N ILE A 164 8.24 10.25 -3.52
CA ILE A 164 8.61 9.32 -4.59
C ILE A 164 8.82 10.08 -5.91
N LYS A 165 7.91 10.98 -6.29
CA LYS A 165 8.05 11.85 -7.47
C LYS A 165 9.25 12.79 -7.36
N GLY A 166 9.61 13.20 -6.16
CA GLY A 166 10.75 14.05 -5.85
C GLY A 166 12.11 13.34 -5.86
N HIS A 167 12.18 12.09 -6.33
CA HIS A 167 13.37 11.22 -6.30
C HIS A 167 13.88 10.91 -4.88
N ARG A 168 12.96 10.81 -3.91
CA ARG A 168 13.25 10.34 -2.55
C ARG A 168 14.42 11.06 -1.87
N LYS A 169 14.39 12.41 -1.85
CA LYS A 169 15.49 13.23 -1.31
C LYS A 169 15.70 13.09 0.20
N GLN A 170 14.62 12.93 0.95
CA GLN A 170 14.63 12.74 2.40
C GLN A 170 14.74 11.25 2.73
N THR A 171 15.26 10.91 3.91
CA THR A 171 15.20 9.55 4.41
C THR A 171 13.80 9.23 4.98
N PRO A 172 13.43 7.94 5.13
CA PRO A 172 12.18 7.53 5.73
C PRO A 172 11.99 8.08 7.15
N GLU A 173 13.08 8.13 7.93
CA GLU A 173 13.10 8.60 9.30
C GLU A 173 12.87 10.11 9.38
N ASP A 174 13.45 10.87 8.44
CA ASP A 174 13.20 12.31 8.33
C ASP A 174 11.74 12.61 8.03
N LEU A 175 11.15 11.89 7.08
CA LEU A 175 9.75 12.07 6.71
C LEU A 175 8.77 11.62 7.79
N ASP A 176 9.05 10.50 8.45
CA ASP A 176 8.29 10.08 9.63
C ASP A 176 8.27 11.19 10.67
N ARG A 177 9.44 11.74 10.99
CA ARG A 177 9.55 12.83 11.97
C ARG A 177 8.75 14.06 11.54
N TYR A 178 8.85 14.49 10.29
CA TYR A 178 8.08 15.64 9.78
C TYR A 178 6.58 15.37 9.79
N PHE A 179 6.16 14.18 9.38
CA PHE A 179 4.76 13.78 9.36
C PHE A 179 4.17 13.74 10.78
N ARG A 180 4.88 13.10 11.72
CA ARG A 180 4.46 13.04 13.13
C ARG A 180 4.33 14.42 13.75
N ALA A 181 5.29 15.33 13.51
CA ALA A 181 5.21 16.69 14.02
C ALA A 181 3.97 17.47 13.52
N VAL A 182 3.41 17.12 12.35
CA VAL A 182 2.20 17.74 11.81
C VAL A 182 0.91 17.10 12.36
N ILE A 183 0.91 15.79 12.61
CA ILE A 183 -0.28 15.07 13.10
C ILE A 183 -0.40 15.06 14.63
N GLU A 184 0.71 15.13 15.38
CA GLU A 184 0.71 15.12 16.85
C GLU A 184 -0.17 16.20 17.49
N PRO A 185 -0.25 17.44 16.97
CA PRO A 185 -1.18 18.45 17.49
C PRO A 185 -2.66 18.18 17.19
N ILE A 186 -2.96 17.28 16.26
CA ILE A 186 -4.31 16.97 15.79
C ILE A 186 -4.93 15.82 16.61
N ILE A 187 -4.10 14.95 17.19
CA ILE A 187 -4.48 13.76 17.95
C ILE A 187 -4.42 14.05 19.46
#